data_AF-A0A4R3JRQ1-F1
#
_entry.id   AF-A0A4R3JRQ1-F1
#
_cell.length_a   1.000
_cell.length_b   1.000
_cell.length_c   1.000
_cell.angle_alpha   90.00
_cell.angle_beta   90.00
_cell.angle_gamma   90.00
#
_symmetry.space_group_name_H-M   'P 1'
#
loop_
_entity.id
_entity.type
_entity.pdbx_description
1 polymer ?
#
loop_
_entity_poly.entity_id
_entity_poly.type
_entity_poly.pdbx_seq_one_letter_code
_entity_poly.pdbx_strand_id
1 'polypeptide(L)'
;MHNLIPAEFLGTHVSIIDHAARRWLTARDVGLCLGYADEFARQAIIKLYNRHADEFGSEDTCEVNLTSQGQIRNTRIFSQTGCILLAMFANTALQQALESVGRRMLAAIDAVALEA
;
A
#
# COMPACT_ATOMS: atom_id res chain seq x y z
N MET A 1 18.56 -0.87 1.25
CA MET A 1 17.76 -2.10 1.47
C MET A 1 16.40 -1.66 1.97
N HIS A 2 15.31 -2.10 1.36
CA HIS A 2 13.96 -1.80 1.84
C HIS A 2 13.60 -2.81 2.93
N ASN A 3 13.10 -2.33 4.07
CA ASN A 3 12.65 -3.23 5.13
C ASN A 3 11.21 -3.67 4.83
N LEU A 4 10.93 -4.96 4.99
CA LEU A 4 9.61 -5.55 4.79
C LEU A 4 9.03 -5.88 6.16
N ILE A 5 7.92 -5.23 6.50
CA ILE A 5 7.22 -5.45 7.76
C ILE A 5 5.93 -6.20 7.43
N PRO A 6 5.81 -7.49 7.79
CA PRO A 6 4.57 -8.23 7.62
C PRO A 6 3.51 -7.66 8.57
N ALA A 7 2.31 -7.42 8.05
CA ALA A 7 1.17 -6.95 8.83
C ALA A 7 -0.13 -7.62 8.39
N GLU A 8 -1.15 -7.55 9.24
CA GLU A 8 -2.52 -7.97 8.90
C GLU A 8 -3.43 -6.74 8.83
N PHE A 9 -4.19 -6.63 7.75
CA PHE A 9 -5.20 -5.60 7.55
C PHE A 9 -6.57 -6.26 7.30
N LEU A 10 -7.52 -6.07 8.22
CA LEU A 10 -8.88 -6.67 8.13
C LEU A 10 -8.87 -8.19 7.84
N GLY A 11 -7.90 -8.94 8.39
CA GLY A 11 -7.72 -10.38 8.15
C GLY A 11 -6.98 -10.72 6.84
N THR A 12 -6.41 -9.73 6.17
CA THR A 12 -5.59 -9.89 4.96
C THR A 12 -4.12 -9.69 5.29
N HIS A 13 -3.26 -10.63 4.94
CA HIS A 13 -1.80 -10.46 5.03
C HIS A 13 -1.32 -9.43 4.01
N VAL A 14 -0.66 -8.38 4.50
CA VAL A 14 -0.06 -7.32 3.69
C VAL A 14 1.42 -7.16 4.02
N SER A 15 2.23 -6.84 3.01
CA SER A 15 3.65 -6.53 3.20
C SER A 15 3.85 -5.02 3.16
N ILE A 16 4.12 -4.41 4.33
CA ILE A 16 4.44 -2.99 4.40
C ILE A 16 5.90 -2.81 3.99
N ILE A 17 6.13 -1.89 3.06
CA ILE A 17 7.45 -1.55 2.57
C ILE A 17 7.85 -0.21 3.19
N ASP A 18 8.95 -0.23 3.94
CA ASP A 18 9.60 1.01 4.39
C ASP A 18 10.45 1.58 3.24
N HIS A 19 10.04 2.75 2.74
CA HIS A 19 10.74 3.46 1.67
C HIS A 19 10.68 4.97 1.91
N ALA A 20 11.85 5.61 1.94
CA ALA A 20 12.00 7.05 2.17
C ALA A 20 11.29 7.54 3.46
N ALA A 21 11.42 6.79 4.56
CA ALA A 21 10.76 7.05 5.86
C ALA A 21 9.22 7.13 5.79
N ARG A 22 8.63 6.55 4.74
CA ARG A 22 7.19 6.40 4.55
C ARG A 22 6.88 4.93 4.37
N ARG A 23 5.63 4.57 4.72
CA ARG A 23 5.11 3.22 4.55
C ARG A 23 4.32 3.13 3.27
N TRP A 24 4.59 2.08 2.52
CA TRP A 24 4.00 1.84 1.22
C TRP A 24 3.43 0.44 1.14
N LEU A 25 2.43 0.26 0.28
CA LEU A 25 1.80 -1.01 -0.02
C LEU A 25 1.98 -1.35 -1.50
N THR A 26 2.10 -2.63 -1.82
CA THR A 26 2.12 -3.05 -3.22
C THR A 26 0.74 -2.93 -3.84
N ALA A 27 0.67 -2.80 -5.17
CA ALA A 27 -0.60 -2.82 -5.91
C ALA A 27 -1.48 -4.05 -5.57
N ARG A 28 -0.86 -5.21 -5.28
CA ARG A 28 -1.59 -6.41 -4.86
C ARG A 28 -2.24 -6.23 -3.50
N ASP A 29 -1.46 -5.78 -2.51
CA ASP A 29 -1.94 -5.60 -1.13
C ASP A 29 -3.07 -4.58 -1.09
N VAL A 30 -2.94 -3.45 -1.80
CA VAL A 30 -4.01 -2.46 -1.93
C VAL A 30 -5.27 -3.07 -2.54
N GLY A 31 -5.12 -3.92 -3.56
CA GLY A 31 -6.25 -4.60 -4.18
C GLY A 31 -6.97 -5.56 -3.24
N LEU A 32 -6.22 -6.32 -2.43
CA LEU A 32 -6.79 -7.18 -1.41
C LEU A 32 -7.52 -6.37 -0.33
N CYS A 33 -6.93 -5.25 0.10
CA CYS A 33 -7.56 -4.30 1.03
C CYS A 33 -8.90 -3.77 0.49
N LEU A 34 -9.00 -3.58 -0.83
CA LEU A 34 -10.21 -3.14 -1.55
C LEU A 34 -11.21 -4.26 -1.83
N GLY A 35 -10.92 -5.49 -1.39
CA GLY A 35 -11.81 -6.65 -1.56
C GLY A 35 -11.76 -7.29 -2.94
N TYR A 36 -10.76 -6.97 -3.77
CA TYR A 36 -10.55 -7.72 -5.01
C TYR A 36 -10.02 -9.12 -4.70
N ALA A 37 -10.44 -10.10 -5.51
CA ALA A 37 -9.90 -11.45 -5.46
C ALA A 37 -8.38 -11.44 -5.70
N ASP A 38 -7.63 -12.26 -4.96
CA ASP A 38 -6.16 -12.25 -4.97
C ASP A 38 -5.55 -12.35 -6.37
N GLU A 39 -6.12 -13.21 -7.20
CA GLU A 39 -5.67 -13.45 -8.58
C GLU A 39 -5.77 -12.19 -9.46
N PHE A 40 -6.70 -11.28 -9.15
CA PHE A 40 -6.95 -10.05 -9.91
C PHE A 40 -6.56 -8.78 -9.16
N ALA A 41 -6.27 -8.86 -7.86
CA ALA A 41 -6.05 -7.71 -6.98
C ALA A 41 -5.00 -6.75 -7.55
N ARG A 42 -3.83 -7.27 -7.91
CA ARG A 42 -2.77 -6.47 -8.54
C ARG A 42 -3.24 -5.85 -9.85
N GLN A 43 -3.84 -6.63 -10.74
CA GLN A 43 -4.20 -6.18 -12.08
C GLN A 43 -5.31 -5.12 -12.03
N ALA A 44 -6.27 -5.28 -11.13
CA ALA A 44 -7.35 -4.31 -10.90
C ALA A 44 -6.77 -2.96 -10.49
N ILE A 45 -5.84 -2.94 -9.53
CA ILE A 45 -5.20 -1.70 -9.07
C ILE A 45 -4.35 -1.05 -10.16
N ILE A 46 -3.55 -1.81 -10.90
CA ILE A 46 -2.75 -1.25 -11.99
C ILE A 46 -3.64 -0.67 -13.10
N LYS A 47 -4.75 -1.34 -13.44
CA LYS A 47 -5.73 -0.81 -14.40
C LYS A 47 -6.38 0.48 -13.89
N LEU A 48 -6.72 0.54 -12.61
CA LEU A 48 -7.33 1.71 -12.00
C LEU A 48 -6.36 2.89 -11.97
N TYR A 49 -5.13 2.66 -11.49
CA TYR A 49 -4.05 3.64 -11.52
C TYR A 49 -3.84 4.19 -12.94
N ASN A 50 -3.69 3.32 -13.95
CA ASN A 50 -3.43 3.76 -15.32
C ASN A 50 -4.53 4.64 -15.93
N ARG A 51 -5.78 4.52 -15.47
CA ARG A 51 -6.89 5.38 -15.92
C ARG A 51 -6.85 6.78 -15.33
N HIS A 52 -6.22 6.92 -14.17
CA HIS A 52 -6.17 8.15 -13.38
C HIS A 52 -4.73 8.58 -13.11
N ALA A 53 -3.75 8.15 -13.92
CA ALA A 53 -2.34 8.29 -13.62
C ALA A 53 -1.90 9.76 -13.45
N ASP A 54 -2.60 10.69 -14.11
CA ASP A 54 -2.37 12.14 -14.01
C ASP A 54 -2.67 12.70 -12.61
N GLU A 55 -3.52 12.02 -11.84
CA GLU A 55 -3.92 12.38 -10.48
C GLU A 55 -2.91 11.92 -9.41
N PHE A 56 -1.90 11.14 -9.80
CA PHE A 56 -0.90 10.59 -8.87
C PHE A 56 0.44 11.32 -9.00
N GLY A 57 0.93 11.88 -7.90
CA GLY A 57 2.25 12.46 -7.81
C GLY A 57 3.34 11.44 -7.46
N SER A 58 4.59 11.89 -7.50
CA SER A 58 5.75 11.09 -7.07
C SER A 58 5.72 10.73 -5.57
N GLU A 59 4.90 11.42 -4.78
CA GLU A 59 4.67 11.14 -3.37
C GLU A 59 3.56 10.11 -3.11
N ASP A 60 2.75 9.81 -4.12
CA ASP A 60 1.61 8.88 -4.04
C ASP A 60 2.00 7.49 -4.54
N THR A 61 2.87 7.43 -5.54
CA THR A 61 3.30 6.17 -6.15
C THR A 61 4.76 6.24 -6.64
N CYS A 62 5.47 5.13 -6.53
CA CYS A 62 6.76 4.95 -7.17
C CYS A 62 7.00 3.46 -7.50
N GLU A 63 8.05 3.20 -8.26
CA GLU A 63 8.48 1.84 -8.60
C GLU A 63 9.76 1.49 -7.85
N VAL A 64 9.72 0.39 -7.12
CA VAL A 64 10.86 -0.11 -6.34
C VAL A 64 11.23 -1.52 -6.77
N ASN A 65 12.52 -1.83 -6.64
CA ASN A 65 13.01 -3.19 -6.82
C ASN A 65 12.78 -3.96 -5.52
N LEU A 66 11.83 -4.91 -5.55
CA LEU A 66 11.59 -5.84 -4.46
C LEU A 66 12.14 -7.20 -4.82
N THR A 67 12.88 -7.80 -3.89
CA THR A 67 13.31 -9.19 -4.02
C THR A 67 12.21 -10.08 -3.45
N SER A 68 11.55 -10.85 -4.31
CA SER A 68 10.56 -11.86 -3.91
C SER A 68 11.01 -13.22 -4.42
N GLN A 69 11.11 -14.20 -3.54
CA GLN A 69 11.56 -15.57 -3.86
C GLN A 69 12.89 -15.61 -4.64
N GLY A 70 13.86 -14.75 -4.27
CA GLY A 70 15.17 -14.68 -4.91
C GLY A 70 15.20 -13.95 -6.27
N GLN A 71 14.06 -13.48 -6.78
CA GLN A 71 14.00 -12.69 -8.01
C GLN A 71 13.72 -11.22 -7.68
N ILE A 72 14.55 -10.33 -8.25
CA ILE A 72 14.29 -8.89 -8.20
C ILE A 72 13.19 -8.57 -9.20
N ARG A 73 12.11 -7.95 -8.73
CA ARG A 73 10.99 -7.51 -9.53
C ARG A 73 10.74 -6.04 -9.32
N ASN A 74 10.61 -5.31 -10.42
CA ASN A 74 10.10 -3.94 -10.36
C ASN A 74 8.62 -3.99 -9.94
N THR A 75 8.34 -3.41 -8.78
CA THR A 75 7.02 -3.41 -8.15
C THR A 75 6.60 -1.98 -7.87
N ARG A 76 5.46 -1.59 -8.44
CA ARG A 76 4.82 -0.33 -8.11
C ARG A 76 4.19 -0.40 -6.73
N ILE A 77 4.52 0.60 -5.93
CA ILE A 77 4.07 0.77 -4.55
C ILE A 77 3.29 2.08 -4.43
N PHE A 78 2.38 2.12 -3.44
CA PHE A 78 1.51 3.25 -3.18
C PHE A 78 1.66 3.69 -1.73
N SER A 79 1.79 5.01 -1.52
CA SER A 79 1.83 5.59 -0.18
C SER A 79 0.43 5.60 0.41
N GLN A 80 0.29 6.04 1.66
CA GLN A 80 -1.02 6.17 2.29
C GLN A 80 -1.99 7.03 1.46
N THR A 81 -1.53 8.18 0.96
CA THR A 81 -2.34 9.08 0.13
C THR A 81 -2.71 8.44 -1.21
N GLY A 82 -1.76 7.77 -1.86
CA GLY A 82 -2.02 7.01 -3.09
C GLY A 82 -3.04 5.88 -2.89
N CYS A 83 -3.01 5.19 -1.75
CA CYS A 83 -4.02 4.19 -1.41
C CYS A 83 -5.42 4.81 -1.26
N ILE A 84 -5.52 6.00 -0.65
CA ILE A 84 -6.79 6.72 -0.50
C ILE A 84 -7.34 7.14 -1.87
N LEU A 85 -6.49 7.67 -2.77
CA LEU A 85 -6.88 8.01 -4.15
C LEU A 85 -7.41 6.78 -4.90
N LEU A 86 -6.72 5.64 -4.80
CA LEU A 86 -7.18 4.38 -5.38
C LEU A 86 -8.55 3.95 -4.82
N ALA A 87 -8.75 4.09 -3.51
CA ALA A 87 -10.03 3.76 -2.89
C ALA A 87 -11.19 4.66 -3.39
N MET A 88 -10.90 5.95 -3.60
CA MET A 88 -11.83 6.92 -4.19
C MET A 88 -12.21 6.54 -5.61
N PHE A 89 -11.23 6.26 -6.48
CA PHE A 89 -11.49 5.88 -7.87
C PHE A 89 -12.13 4.50 -8.01
N ALA A 90 -11.88 3.60 -7.06
CA ALA A 90 -12.56 2.30 -7.00
C ALA A 90 -14.05 2.44 -6.61
N ASN A 91 -14.50 3.65 -6.23
CA ASN A 91 -15.84 3.94 -5.69
C ASN A 91 -16.21 3.00 -4.54
N THR A 92 -15.21 2.66 -3.71
CA THR A 92 -15.39 1.73 -2.59
C THR A 92 -15.58 2.50 -1.29
N ALA A 93 -16.41 1.97 -0.39
CA ALA A 93 -16.58 2.50 0.97
C ALA A 93 -15.29 2.41 1.84
N LEU A 94 -14.16 1.98 1.27
CA LEU A 94 -12.88 1.79 1.94
C LEU A 94 -12.18 3.11 2.33
N GLN A 95 -12.64 4.28 1.85
CA GLN A 95 -12.10 5.57 2.32
C GLN A 95 -12.07 5.65 3.86
N GLN A 96 -13.15 5.21 4.52
CA GLN A 96 -13.24 5.22 5.98
C GLN A 96 -12.32 4.19 6.66
N ALA A 97 -12.09 3.05 6.01
CA ALA A 97 -11.23 2.00 6.55
C ALA A 97 -9.75 2.41 6.49
N LEU A 98 -9.29 3.05 5.41
CA LEU A 98 -7.92 3.55 5.26
C LEU A 98 -7.60 4.72 6.21
N GLU A 99 -8.56 5.60 6.50
CA GLU A 99 -8.40 6.62 7.54
C GLU A 99 -8.20 6.01 8.94
N SER A 100 -8.91 4.92 9.26
CA SER A 100 -8.77 4.21 10.54
C SER A 100 -7.45 3.43 10.68
N VAL A 101 -6.93 2.89 9.56
CA VAL A 101 -5.61 2.23 9.47
C VAL A 101 -4.48 3.22 9.58
N GLY A 102 -4.64 4.38 8.93
CA GLY A 102 -3.72 5.50 9.05
C GLY A 102 -3.42 5.77 10.52
N ARG A 103 -4.44 5.87 11.37
CA ARG A 103 -4.19 6.10 12.81
C ARG A 103 -3.54 4.92 13.53
N ARG A 104 -3.85 3.66 13.22
CA ARG A 104 -3.32 2.51 13.99
C ARG A 104 -1.95 2.03 13.52
N MET A 105 -1.66 2.09 12.22
CA MET A 105 -0.29 1.86 11.74
C MET A 105 0.61 3.05 12.09
N LEU A 106 0.13 4.30 12.00
CA LEU A 106 0.90 5.48 12.40
C LEU A 106 1.03 5.60 13.93
N ALA A 107 0.07 5.13 14.74
CA ALA A 107 0.22 5.06 16.21
C ALA A 107 1.25 4.03 16.67
N ALA A 108 1.55 3.00 15.86
CA ALA A 108 2.70 2.13 16.12
C ALA A 108 4.06 2.83 15.93
N ILE A 109 4.08 4.10 15.48
CA ILE A 109 5.29 4.94 15.40
C ILE A 109 5.65 5.54 16.77
N ASP A 110 4.67 5.82 17.65
CA ASP A 110 4.96 6.45 18.95
C ASP A 110 5.48 5.44 20.00
N ALA A 111 5.07 4.17 19.91
CA ALA A 111 5.45 3.16 20.90
C ALA A 111 6.89 2.65 20.76
N VAL A 112 7.52 2.77 19.58
CA VAL A 112 8.92 2.37 19.36
C VAL A 112 9.91 3.52 19.63
N ALA A 113 9.43 4.76 19.72
CA ALA A 113 10.26 5.93 20.03
C ALA A 113 10.35 6.24 21.55
N LEU A 114 9.63 5.51 22.40
CA LEU A 114 9.60 5.72 23.86
C LEU A 114 10.29 4.59 24.66
N GLU A 115 11.05 3.71 24.02
CA GLU A 115 11.92 2.74 24.70
C GLU A 115 13.40 2.94 24.30
N ALA A 116 13.90 4.17 24.43
CA ALA A 116 15.32 4.50 24.37
C ALA A 116 15.71 5.45 25.51
#